data_AF-A0A7C6TTX0-F1
#
_entry.id   AF-A0A7C6TTX0-F1
#
_cell.length_a   1.000
_cell.length_b   1.000
_cell.length_c   1.000
_cell.angle_alpha   90.00
_cell.angle_beta   90.00
_cell.angle_gamma   90.00
#
_symmetry.space_group_name_H-M   'P 1'
#
loop_
_entity.id
_entity.type
_entity.pdbx_description
1 polymer ?
#
loop_
_entity_poly.entity_id
_entity_poly.type
_entity_poly.pdbx_seq_one_letter_code
_entity_poly.pdbx_strand_id
1 'polypeptide(L)'
;PLVFDNLHHLVFTPSGIPTREALAYCLGTWPDGVRPKIHFSSPRTEMRPLEGTGRIKMPSWTEHADFANPFEFIALMREAEKLPPFDVMLEARARDLAVLQLREDLRRFAPDVAARFC
;
A
#
# COMPACT_ATOMS: atom_id res chain seq x y z
N PRO A 1 19.17 0.43 -4.74
CA PRO A 1 17.78 -0.06 -4.70
C PRO A 1 16.79 1.10 -4.52
N LEU A 2 15.72 1.10 -5.31
CA LEU A 2 14.56 1.98 -5.19
C LEU A 2 13.44 1.21 -4.51
N VAL A 3 12.78 1.84 -3.54
CA VAL A 3 11.59 1.31 -2.87
C VAL A 3 10.38 1.91 -3.55
N PHE A 4 9.52 1.06 -4.12
CA PHE A 4 8.23 1.52 -4.63
C PHE A 4 7.31 1.83 -3.45
N ASP A 5 6.60 2.96 -3.52
CA ASP A 5 5.60 3.38 -2.54
C ASP A 5 4.32 3.77 -3.29
N ASN A 6 3.24 3.05 -3.05
CA ASN A 6 2.02 3.20 -3.84
C ASN A 6 1.37 4.57 -3.67
N LEU A 7 1.31 5.11 -2.43
CA LEU A 7 0.61 6.35 -2.17
C LEU A 7 1.41 7.53 -2.72
N HIS A 8 2.73 7.55 -2.49
CA HIS A 8 3.60 8.56 -3.07
C HIS A 8 3.57 8.53 -4.61
N HIS A 9 3.52 7.33 -5.21
CA HIS A 9 3.34 7.19 -6.66
C HIS A 9 2.01 7.79 -7.13
N LEU A 10 0.90 7.54 -6.42
CA LEU A 10 -0.41 8.10 -6.78
C LEU A 10 -0.45 9.63 -6.65
N VAL A 11 0.17 10.20 -5.61
CA VAL A 11 0.08 11.65 -5.34
C VAL A 11 1.16 12.48 -6.03
N PHE A 12 2.31 11.90 -6.40
CA PHE A 12 3.47 12.61 -6.92
C PHE A 12 4.11 11.97 -8.16
N THR A 13 3.31 11.58 -9.15
CA THR A 13 3.81 11.10 -10.46
C THR A 13 3.39 12.02 -11.61
N PRO A 14 4.10 13.15 -11.82
CA PRO A 14 3.77 14.10 -12.89
C PRO A 14 3.95 13.51 -14.31
N SER A 15 4.76 12.47 -14.44
CA SER A 15 5.01 11.76 -15.71
C SER A 15 3.92 10.74 -16.09
N GLY A 16 2.95 10.48 -15.21
CA GLY A 16 1.84 9.55 -15.47
C GLY A 16 2.26 8.07 -15.66
N ILE A 17 3.42 7.65 -15.14
CA ILE A 17 3.92 6.29 -15.30
C ILE A 17 2.92 5.29 -14.69
N PRO A 18 2.49 4.24 -15.44
CA PRO A 18 1.59 3.23 -14.90
C PRO A 18 2.18 2.51 -13.68
N THR A 19 1.33 2.21 -12.69
CA THR A 19 1.74 1.58 -11.42
C THR A 19 2.55 0.30 -11.63
N ARG A 20 2.13 -0.58 -12.54
CA ARG A 20 2.84 -1.83 -12.85
C ARG A 20 4.25 -1.60 -13.36
N GLU A 21 4.44 -0.61 -14.23
CA GLU A 21 5.73 -0.28 -14.83
C GLU A 21 6.69 0.31 -13.79
N ALA A 22 6.20 1.26 -12.99
CA ALA A 22 6.99 1.84 -11.89
C ALA A 22 7.38 0.77 -10.86
N LEU A 23 6.44 -0.10 -10.48
CA LEU A 23 6.70 -1.22 -9.58
C LEU A 23 7.77 -2.16 -10.17
N ALA A 24 7.60 -2.63 -11.41
CA ALA A 24 8.55 -3.53 -12.05
C ALA A 24 9.96 -2.91 -12.15
N TYR A 25 10.04 -1.63 -12.51
CA TYR A 25 11.31 -0.90 -12.54
C TYR A 25 11.98 -0.84 -11.17
N CYS A 26 11.26 -0.43 -10.13
CA CYS A 26 11.79 -0.36 -8.77
C CYS A 26 12.30 -1.73 -8.30
N LEU A 27 11.54 -2.81 -8.52
CA LEU A 27 11.95 -4.17 -8.17
C LEU A 27 13.26 -4.57 -8.86
N GLY A 28 13.44 -4.21 -10.14
CA GLY A 28 14.66 -4.49 -10.91
C GLY A 28 15.90 -3.69 -10.49
N THR A 29 15.77 -2.69 -9.62
CA THR A 29 16.93 -1.91 -9.12
C THR A 29 17.63 -2.54 -7.90
N TRP A 30 17.12 -3.66 -7.41
CA TRP A 30 17.69 -4.39 -6.28
C TRP A 30 18.73 -5.42 -6.79
N PRO A 31 19.85 -5.61 -6.08
CA PRO A 31 20.87 -6.59 -6.47
C PRO A 31 20.34 -8.02 -6.49
N ASP A 32 20.95 -8.88 -7.31
CA ASP A 32 20.64 -10.30 -7.34
C ASP A 32 20.80 -10.95 -5.95
N GLY A 33 19.88 -11.86 -5.62
CA GLY A 33 19.84 -12.53 -4.32
C GLY A 33 19.30 -11.68 -3.17
N VAL A 34 19.04 -10.38 -3.37
CA VAL A 34 18.39 -9.52 -2.37
C VAL A 34 16.90 -9.41 -2.69
N ARG A 35 16.05 -9.82 -1.74
CA ARG A 35 14.60 -9.67 -1.90
C ARG A 35 14.21 -8.18 -1.83
N PRO A 36 13.52 -7.63 -2.85
CA PRO A 36 13.03 -6.26 -2.80
C PRO A 36 11.97 -6.05 -1.74
N LYS A 37 11.83 -4.80 -1.31
CA LYS A 37 10.74 -4.33 -0.44
C LYS A 37 9.98 -3.18 -1.12
N ILE A 38 8.67 -3.14 -0.93
CA ILE A 38 7.80 -2.01 -1.27
C ILE A 38 7.09 -1.47 -0.02
N HIS A 39 6.55 -0.27 -0.11
CA HIS A 39 5.65 0.33 0.87
C HIS A 39 4.22 0.32 0.35
N PHE A 40 3.29 -0.01 1.23
CA PHE A 40 1.86 0.13 0.98
C PHE A 40 1.19 0.98 2.04
N SER A 41 0.41 1.98 1.62
CA SER A 41 -0.52 2.73 2.46
C SER A 41 -1.78 3.10 1.70
N SER A 42 -2.87 3.34 2.43
CA SER A 42 -4.11 3.91 1.90
C SER A 42 -4.24 5.36 2.36
N PRO A 43 -4.79 6.27 1.52
CA PRO A 43 -5.04 7.65 1.91
C PRO A 43 -6.07 7.71 3.04
N ARG A 44 -5.93 8.72 3.89
CA ARG A 44 -6.87 8.98 4.97
C ARG A 44 -8.12 9.68 4.45
N THR A 45 -9.19 8.92 4.26
CA THR A 45 -10.42 9.37 3.58
C THR A 45 -11.52 9.84 4.53
N GLU A 46 -11.36 9.67 5.84
CA GLU A 46 -12.37 10.02 6.83
C GLU A 46 -12.31 11.49 7.30
N MET A 47 -13.49 12.05 7.60
CA MET A 47 -13.62 13.27 8.37
C MET A 47 -13.38 12.96 9.84
N ARG A 48 -12.52 13.74 10.51
CA ARG A 48 -12.20 13.52 11.93
C ARG A 48 -12.12 14.83 12.70
N PRO A 49 -12.43 14.86 14.00
CA PRO A 49 -12.18 16.05 14.81
C PRO A 49 -10.69 16.38 14.86
N LEU A 50 -10.37 17.66 14.79
CA LEU A 50 -9.04 18.20 15.05
C LEU A 50 -8.94 18.43 16.56
N GLU A 51 -8.16 17.59 17.23
CA GLU A 51 -8.01 17.57 18.69
C GLU A 51 -7.76 18.97 19.26
N GLY A 52 -8.49 19.30 20.33
CA GLY A 52 -8.35 20.56 21.04
C GLY A 52 -8.94 21.80 20.34
N THR A 53 -9.59 21.67 19.18
CA THR A 53 -10.08 22.84 18.42
C THR A 53 -11.58 22.85 18.14
N GLY A 54 -12.30 21.73 18.35
CA GLY A 54 -13.70 21.57 17.98
C GLY A 54 -13.99 21.59 16.47
N ARG A 55 -12.95 21.70 15.64
CA ARG A 55 -13.04 21.74 14.17
C ARG A 55 -12.99 20.32 13.61
N ILE A 56 -13.55 20.12 12.42
CA ILE A 56 -13.38 18.90 11.64
C ILE A 56 -12.20 19.07 10.68
N LYS A 57 -11.28 18.11 10.69
CA LYS A 57 -10.27 17.93 9.66
C LYS A 57 -10.87 17.12 8.50
N MET A 58 -10.80 17.73 7.33
CA MET A 58 -11.19 17.09 6.07
C MET A 58 -10.20 15.97 5.68
N PRO A 59 -10.62 15.04 4.81
CA PRO A 59 -9.75 14.01 4.27
C PRO A 59 -8.44 14.56 3.68
N SER A 60 -7.38 13.77 3.75
CA SER A 60 -6.09 14.12 3.18
C SER A 60 -5.54 12.94 2.38
N TRP A 61 -5.22 13.20 1.12
CA TRP A 61 -4.75 12.19 0.18
C TRP A 61 -3.28 11.80 0.40
N THR A 62 -2.54 12.54 1.23
CA THR A 62 -1.14 12.28 1.54
C THR A 62 -0.93 11.75 2.96
N GLU A 63 -1.98 11.71 3.79
CA GLU A 63 -1.92 11.12 5.12
C GLU A 63 -2.29 9.64 5.06
N HIS A 64 -1.61 8.81 5.85
CA HIS A 64 -1.93 7.39 5.92
C HIS A 64 -3.16 7.14 6.80
N ALA A 65 -4.04 6.27 6.32
CA ALA A 65 -5.19 5.76 7.07
C ALA A 65 -4.77 4.93 8.31
N ASP A 66 -5.72 4.67 9.20
CA ASP A 66 -5.47 3.80 10.36
C ASP A 66 -5.32 2.33 9.94
N PHE A 67 -6.12 1.90 8.96
CA PHE A 67 -6.11 0.58 8.36
C PHE A 67 -5.92 0.70 6.85
N ALA A 68 -5.37 -0.34 6.23
CA ALA A 68 -5.33 -0.43 4.77
C ALA A 68 -6.73 -0.67 4.21
N ASN A 69 -7.04 -0.01 3.10
CA ASN A 69 -8.19 -0.38 2.28
C ASN A 69 -7.86 -1.70 1.56
N PRO A 70 -8.58 -2.80 1.84
CA PRO A 70 -8.23 -4.10 1.28
C PRO A 70 -8.37 -4.13 -0.24
N PHE A 71 -9.31 -3.36 -0.82
CA PHE A 71 -9.53 -3.36 -2.26
C PHE A 71 -8.40 -2.65 -3.03
N GLU A 72 -7.81 -1.60 -2.45
CA GLU A 72 -6.62 -0.94 -3.00
C GLU A 72 -5.41 -1.88 -2.96
N PHE A 73 -5.24 -2.60 -1.84
CA PHE A 73 -4.17 -3.59 -1.71
C PHE A 73 -4.31 -4.73 -2.72
N ILE A 74 -5.53 -5.28 -2.85
CA ILE A 74 -5.86 -6.33 -3.81
C ILE A 74 -5.56 -5.87 -5.25
N ALA A 75 -5.95 -4.65 -5.61
CA ALA A 75 -5.68 -4.09 -6.93
C ALA A 75 -4.17 -4.03 -7.19
N LEU A 76 -3.37 -3.50 -6.25
CA LEU A 76 -1.92 -3.46 -6.41
C LEU A 76 -1.30 -4.87 -6.52
N MET A 77 -1.76 -5.83 -5.72
CA MET A 77 -1.24 -7.20 -5.77
C MET A 77 -1.56 -7.91 -7.09
N ARG A 78 -2.66 -7.54 -7.75
CA ARG A 78 -3.02 -8.01 -9.10
C ARG A 78 -2.15 -7.33 -10.17
N GLU A 79 -1.83 -6.05 -10.03
CA GLU A 79 -0.84 -5.39 -10.90
C GLU A 79 0.55 -6.05 -10.79
N ALA A 80 0.89 -6.54 -9.59
CA ALA A 80 2.13 -7.23 -9.31
C ALA A 80 2.19 -8.70 -9.79
N GLU A 81 1.14 -9.21 -10.44
CA GLU A 81 1.12 -10.59 -10.94
C GLU A 81 2.27 -10.83 -11.93
N LYS A 82 3.00 -11.93 -11.75
CA LYS A 82 4.19 -12.33 -12.53
C LYS A 82 5.43 -11.43 -12.38
N LEU A 83 5.41 -10.45 -11.48
CA LEU A 83 6.62 -9.73 -11.09
C LEU A 83 7.45 -10.57 -10.09
N PRO A 84 8.76 -10.28 -9.94
CA PRO A 84 9.60 -10.95 -8.95
C PRO A 84 9.02 -10.89 -7.53
N PRO A 85 9.33 -11.85 -6.64
CA PRO A 85 8.85 -11.82 -5.26
C PRO A 85 9.45 -10.63 -4.49
N PHE A 86 8.63 -10.00 -3.65
CA PHE A 86 9.02 -8.87 -2.81
C PHE A 86 8.28 -8.92 -1.47
N ASP A 87 8.79 -8.18 -0.50
CA ASP A 87 8.14 -7.98 0.80
C ASP A 87 7.37 -6.65 0.82
N VAL A 88 6.27 -6.60 1.57
CA VAL A 88 5.45 -5.39 1.71
C VAL A 88 5.55 -4.85 3.13
N MET A 89 5.99 -3.60 3.26
CA MET A 89 5.88 -2.84 4.50
C MET A 89 4.54 -2.11 4.51
N LEU A 90 3.70 -2.45 5.49
CA LEU A 90 2.40 -1.82 5.67
C LEU A 90 2.53 -0.55 6.49
N GLU A 91 2.35 0.62 5.87
CA GLU A 91 2.46 1.91 6.52
C GLU A 91 1.08 2.45 6.91
N ALA A 92 0.53 1.94 8.01
CA ALA A 92 -0.76 2.34 8.55
C ALA A 92 -0.63 2.78 10.02
N ARG A 93 -1.47 3.71 10.49
CA ARG A 93 -1.34 4.24 11.87
C ARG A 93 -1.66 3.20 12.95
N ALA A 94 -2.52 2.23 12.67
CA ALA A 94 -2.85 1.15 13.61
C ALA A 94 -1.77 0.04 13.69
N ARG A 95 -0.66 0.17 12.93
CA ARG A 95 0.52 -0.71 13.01
C ARG A 95 0.14 -2.18 12.85
N ASP A 96 0.50 -3.04 13.81
CA ASP A 96 0.30 -4.49 13.75
C ASP A 96 -1.19 -4.87 13.64
N LEU A 97 -2.09 -4.06 14.22
CA LEU A 97 -3.54 -4.28 14.06
C LEU A 97 -3.97 -4.15 12.60
N ALA A 98 -3.36 -3.25 11.83
CA ALA A 98 -3.63 -3.12 10.40
C ALA A 98 -3.18 -4.35 9.61
N VAL A 99 -2.07 -4.99 10.02
CA VAL A 99 -1.59 -6.23 9.38
C VAL A 99 -2.58 -7.37 9.65
N LEU A 100 -3.01 -7.55 10.91
CA LEU A 100 -3.96 -8.60 11.27
C LEU A 100 -5.30 -8.43 10.55
N GLN A 101 -5.82 -7.20 10.52
CA GLN A 101 -7.06 -6.87 9.81
C GLN A 101 -6.94 -7.15 8.31
N LEU A 102 -5.87 -6.67 7.66
CA LEU A 102 -5.67 -6.88 6.23
C LEU A 102 -5.59 -8.38 5.88
N ARG A 103 -4.93 -9.21 6.70
CA ARG A 103 -4.88 -10.66 6.46
C ARG A 103 -6.27 -11.28 6.49
N GLU A 104 -7.14 -10.86 7.39
CA GLU A 104 -8.52 -11.33 7.45
C GLU A 104 -9.33 -10.85 6.24
N ASP A 105 -9.19 -9.57 5.89
CA ASP A 105 -9.85 -9.01 4.72
C ASP A 105 -9.44 -9.70 3.41
N LEU A 106 -8.16 -10.06 3.25
CA LEU A 106 -7.70 -10.81 2.09
C LEU A 106 -8.33 -12.20 2.01
N ARG A 107 -8.40 -12.94 3.13
CA ARG A 107 -9.08 -14.25 3.15
C ARG A 107 -10.54 -14.14 2.74
N ARG A 108 -11.20 -13.03 3.11
CA ARG A 108 -12.61 -12.79 2.82
C ARG A 108 -12.86 -12.30 1.39
N PHE A 109 -12.07 -11.36 0.90
CA PHE A 109 -12.36 -10.61 -0.33
C PHE A 109 -11.51 -11.01 -1.53
N ALA A 110 -10.35 -11.64 -1.33
CA ALA A 110 -9.48 -12.14 -2.40
C ALA A 110 -8.65 -13.37 -1.94
N PRO A 111 -9.27 -14.55 -1.79
CA PRO A 111 -8.57 -15.78 -1.39
C PRO A 111 -7.38 -16.13 -2.30
N ASP A 112 -7.47 -15.78 -3.59
CA ASP A 112 -6.40 -15.91 -4.59
C ASP A 112 -5.16 -15.09 -4.23
N VAL A 113 -5.36 -13.85 -3.76
CA VAL A 113 -4.26 -12.99 -3.29
C VAL A 113 -3.79 -13.45 -1.91
N ALA A 114 -4.71 -13.82 -1.01
CA ALA A 114 -4.39 -14.28 0.33
C ALA A 114 -3.42 -15.47 0.33
N ALA A 115 -3.58 -16.41 -0.61
CA ALA A 115 -2.72 -17.59 -0.76
C ALA A 115 -1.23 -17.26 -0.96
N ARG A 116 -0.89 -16.02 -1.35
CA ARG A 116 0.50 -15.55 -1.51
C ARG A 116 1.16 -15.15 -0.17
N PHE A 117 0.36 -14.98 0.87
CA PHE A 117 0.78 -14.51 2.21
C PHE A 117 0.47 -15.54 3.31
N CYS A 118 0.15 -16.78 2.92
CA CYS A 118 -0.13 -17.91 3.80
C CYS A 118 1.13 -18.73 4.07
#